data_AF-A0A9X4AC82-F1
#
_entry.id   AF-A0A9X4AC82-F1
#
_cell.length_a   1.000
_cell.length_b   1.000
_cell.length_c   1.000
_cell.angle_alpha   90.00
_cell.angle_beta   90.00
_cell.angle_gamma   90.00
#
_symmetry.space_group_name_H-M   'P 1'
#
loop_
_entity.id
_entity.type
_entity.pdbx_description
1 polymer ?
#
loop_
_entity_poly.entity_id
_entity_poly.type
_entity_poly.pdbx_seq_one_letter_code
_entity_poly.pdbx_strand_id
1 'polypeptide(L)'
;MTDQERKERILTKLRNIVFLLLGITVVFISIASIVSNTAFGNIVSNALWIVLALILIVQAFISIYQSFRPLASKAKIFLLTDWATILLGILLGNCAYLMKNNLWLIIGIAIFIAGCIPIKDKK
;
A
#
# COMPACT_ATOMS: atom_id res chain seq x y z
N MET A 1 5.52 -25.33 -11.93
CA MET A 1 4.85 -24.51 -10.90
C MET A 1 3.47 -25.10 -10.73
N THR A 2 3.17 -25.64 -9.55
CA THR A 2 1.87 -26.28 -9.30
C THR A 2 0.80 -25.20 -9.12
N ASP A 3 -0.48 -25.51 -9.39
CA ASP A 3 -1.57 -24.55 -9.23
C ASP A 3 -1.67 -23.98 -7.79
N GLN A 4 -1.21 -24.75 -6.81
CA GLN A 4 -1.18 -24.37 -5.40
C GLN A 4 -0.14 -23.27 -5.11
N GLU A 5 1.09 -23.41 -5.61
CA GLU A 5 2.14 -22.39 -5.48
C GLU A 5 1.73 -21.06 -6.13
N ARG A 6 0.98 -21.12 -7.24
CA ARG A 6 0.48 -19.94 -7.93
C ARG A 6 -0.59 -19.21 -7.10
N LYS A 7 -1.52 -19.95 -6.48
CA LYS A 7 -2.56 -19.38 -5.62
C LYS A 7 -1.96 -18.69 -4.39
N GLU A 8 -1.00 -19.33 -3.73
CA GLU A 8 -0.33 -18.75 -2.55
C GLU A 8 0.40 -17.44 -2.86
N ARG A 9 1.07 -17.35 -4.01
CA ARG A 9 1.71 -16.09 -4.45
C ARG A 9 0.70 -14.97 -4.69
N ILE A 10 -0.43 -15.27 -5.33
CA ILE A 10 -1.49 -14.27 -5.59
C ILE A 10 -2.10 -13.80 -4.28
N LEU A 11 -2.45 -14.73 -3.39
CA LEU A 11 -2.99 -14.42 -2.05
C LEU A 11 -2.00 -13.56 -1.23
N THR A 12 -0.71 -13.88 -1.29
CA THR A 12 0.34 -13.10 -0.63
C THR A 12 0.45 -11.69 -1.19
N LYS A 13 0.43 -11.52 -2.53
CA LYS A 13 0.44 -10.19 -3.17
C LYS A 13 -0.79 -9.39 -2.77
N LEU A 14 -1.99 -10.00 -2.81
CA LEU A 14 -3.24 -9.35 -2.41
C LEU A 14 -3.22 -8.92 -0.94
N ARG A 15 -2.80 -9.80 -0.03
CA ARG A 15 -2.65 -9.48 1.40
C ARG A 15 -1.76 -8.25 1.60
N ASN A 16 -0.63 -8.20 0.92
CA ASN A 16 0.31 -7.09 1.04
C ASN A 16 -0.27 -5.77 0.48
N ILE A 17 -1.00 -5.83 -0.63
CA ILE A 17 -1.74 -4.66 -1.16
C ILE A 17 -2.75 -4.15 -0.13
N VAL A 18 -3.55 -5.04 0.45
CA VAL A 18 -4.55 -4.69 1.48
C VAL A 18 -3.88 -4.09 2.72
N PHE A 19 -2.77 -4.66 3.17
CA PHE A 19 -2.04 -4.17 4.35
C PHE A 19 -1.43 -2.78 4.10
N LEU A 20 -0.86 -2.54 2.91
CA LEU A 20 -0.35 -1.22 2.54
C LEU A 20 -1.49 -0.20 2.42
N LEU A 21 -2.59 -0.56 1.77
CA LEU A 21 -3.76 0.32 1.59
C LEU A 21 -4.33 0.71 2.95
N LEU A 22 -4.63 -0.26 3.82
CA LEU A 22 -5.20 -0.01 5.14
C LEU A 22 -4.21 0.75 6.03
N GLY A 23 -2.95 0.30 6.11
CA GLY A 23 -1.95 0.91 6.95
C GLY A 23 -1.70 2.38 6.59
N ILE A 24 -1.46 2.67 5.31
CA ILE A 24 -1.22 4.06 4.88
C ILE A 24 -2.47 4.92 5.09
N THR A 25 -3.65 4.41 4.74
CA THR A 25 -4.89 5.18 4.90
C THR A 25 -5.19 5.51 6.36
N VAL A 26 -5.01 4.55 7.28
CA VAL A 26 -5.20 4.78 8.72
C VAL A 26 -4.21 5.83 9.24
N VAL A 27 -2.94 5.82 8.77
CA VAL A 27 -1.97 6.86 9.14
C VAL A 27 -2.45 8.24 8.71
N PHE A 28 -2.90 8.40 7.46
CA PHE A 28 -3.38 9.68 6.95
C PHE A 28 -4.62 10.19 7.72
N ILE A 29 -5.60 9.34 7.96
CA ILE A 29 -6.81 9.70 8.72
C ILE A 29 -6.47 10.05 10.17
N SER A 30 -5.57 9.29 10.80
CA SER A 30 -5.15 9.53 12.19
C SER A 30 -4.41 10.86 12.34
N ILE A 31 -3.51 11.19 11.40
CA ILE A 31 -2.82 12.49 11.38
C ILE A 31 -3.83 13.62 11.18
N ALA A 32 -4.74 13.49 10.20
CA ALA A 32 -5.77 14.50 9.96
C ALA A 32 -6.66 14.71 11.18
N SER A 33 -7.03 13.63 11.89
CA SER A 33 -7.80 13.69 13.12
C SER A 33 -7.06 14.45 14.23
N ILE A 34 -5.78 14.17 14.45
CA ILE A 34 -4.93 14.87 15.42
C ILE A 34 -4.85 16.37 15.10
N VAL A 35 -4.65 16.73 13.83
CA VAL A 35 -4.57 18.13 13.40
C VAL A 35 -5.92 18.85 13.59
N SER A 36 -7.03 18.16 13.38
CA SER A 36 -8.38 18.73 13.55
C SER A 36 -8.83 18.87 15.01
N ASN A 37 -8.35 18.01 15.90
CA ASN A 37 -8.72 17.99 17.31
C ASN A 37 -7.52 17.62 18.18
N THR A 38 -6.95 18.62 18.85
CA THR A 38 -5.74 18.47 19.67
C THR A 38 -6.02 18.04 21.12
N ALA A 39 -7.25 17.61 21.44
CA ALA A 39 -7.55 17.07 22.76
C ALA A 39 -6.65 15.87 23.09
N PHE A 40 -6.12 15.82 24.32
CA PHE A 40 -5.16 14.79 24.74
C PHE A 40 -5.66 13.36 24.47
N GLY A 41 -6.93 13.07 24.77
CA GLY A 41 -7.53 11.76 24.49
C GLY A 41 -7.58 11.41 23.00
N ASN A 42 -7.80 12.41 22.12
CA ASN A 42 -7.78 12.20 20.68
C ASN A 42 -6.36 11.89 20.19
N ILE A 43 -5.35 12.61 20.69
CA ILE A 43 -3.96 12.38 20.33
C ILE A 43 -3.53 10.96 20.71
N VAL A 44 -3.80 10.53 21.95
CA VAL A 44 -3.42 9.19 22.43
C VAL A 44 -4.13 8.09 21.62
N SER A 45 -5.42 8.25 21.35
CA SER A 45 -6.18 7.27 20.56
C SER A 45 -5.63 7.13 19.14
N ASN A 46 -5.41 8.25 18.44
CA ASN A 46 -4.86 8.24 17.08
C ASN A 46 -3.39 7.77 17.05
N ALA A 47 -2.60 8.04 18.09
CA ALA A 47 -1.25 7.50 18.20
C ALA A 47 -1.25 5.96 18.25
N LEU A 48 -2.18 5.34 18.98
CA LEU A 48 -2.36 3.88 18.98
C LEU A 48 -2.72 3.35 17.58
N TRP A 49 -3.62 4.02 16.87
CA TRP A 49 -3.98 3.66 15.49
C TRP A 49 -2.79 3.75 14.55
N ILE A 50 -1.96 4.78 14.67
CA ILE A 50 -0.73 4.94 13.89
C ILE A 50 0.23 3.79 14.17
N VAL A 51 0.43 3.39 15.43
CA VAL A 51 1.30 2.27 15.78
C VAL A 51 0.80 0.96 15.16
N LEU A 52 -0.50 0.67 15.26
CA LEU A 52 -1.10 -0.52 14.64
C LEU A 52 -0.95 -0.51 13.11
N ALA A 53 -1.15 0.66 12.49
CA ALA A 53 -0.98 0.83 11.06
C ALA A 53 0.48 0.62 10.61
N LEU A 54 1.45 1.11 11.39
CA LEU A 54 2.87 0.89 11.12
C LEU A 54 3.24 -0.60 11.17
N ILE A 55 2.66 -1.37 12.10
CA ILE A 55 2.87 -2.83 12.14
C ILE A 55 2.42 -3.49 10.84
N LEU A 56 1.24 -3.14 10.32
CA LEU A 56 0.73 -3.67 9.04
C LEU A 56 1.62 -3.29 7.85
N ILE A 57 2.08 -2.04 7.81
CA ILE A 57 2.99 -1.55 6.77
C ILE A 57 4.30 -2.33 6.79
N VAL A 58 4.91 -2.49 7.97
CA VAL A 58 6.16 -3.24 8.13
C VAL A 58 5.99 -4.70 7.72
N GLN A 59 4.89 -5.36 8.12
CA GLN A 59 4.60 -6.73 7.71
C GLN A 59 4.48 -6.86 6.18
N ALA A 60 3.82 -5.90 5.52
CA ALA A 60 3.72 -5.87 4.07
C ALA A 60 5.09 -5.71 3.42
N PHE A 61 5.93 -4.78 3.90
CA PHE A 61 7.28 -4.58 3.37
C PHE A 61 8.18 -5.81 3.54
N ILE A 62 8.14 -6.50 4.69
CA ILE A 62 8.89 -7.73 4.90
C ILE A 62 8.45 -8.80 3.89
N SER A 63 7.14 -9.00 3.72
CA SER A 63 6.62 -9.99 2.79
C SER A 63 6.95 -9.65 1.33
N ILE A 64 6.92 -8.37 0.97
CA ILE A 64 7.36 -7.87 -0.33
C ILE A 64 8.86 -8.13 -0.53
N TYR A 65 9.70 -7.80 0.45
CA TYR A 65 11.15 -8.04 0.39
C TYR A 65 11.50 -9.52 0.18
N GLN A 66 10.81 -10.42 0.88
CA GLN A 66 10.97 -11.87 0.69
C GLN A 66 10.62 -12.32 -0.73
N SER A 67 9.63 -11.68 -1.38
CA SER A 67 9.26 -11.98 -2.76
C SER A 67 10.34 -11.58 -3.79
N PHE A 68 11.25 -10.66 -3.45
CA PHE A 68 12.36 -10.26 -4.33
C PHE A 68 13.55 -11.23 -4.30
N ARG A 69 13.74 -11.99 -3.21
CA ARG A 69 14.90 -12.90 -3.05
C ARG A 69 15.06 -13.93 -4.18
N PRO A 70 14.02 -14.62 -4.66
CA PRO A 70 14.17 -15.67 -5.67
C PRO A 70 14.20 -15.15 -7.13
N LEU A 71 14.09 -13.84 -7.38
CA LEU A 71 13.92 -13.30 -8.73
C LEU A 71 15.25 -12.97 -9.43
N ALA A 72 15.27 -13.06 -10.76
CA ALA A 72 16.37 -12.55 -11.59
C ALA A 72 16.34 -11.01 -11.66
N SER A 73 17.49 -10.36 -11.92
CA SER A 73 17.66 -8.89 -11.89
C SER A 73 16.58 -8.11 -12.68
N LYS A 74 16.24 -8.53 -13.90
CA LYS A 74 15.20 -7.88 -14.72
C LYS A 74 13.80 -7.96 -14.11
N ALA A 75 13.43 -9.12 -13.57
CA ALA A 75 12.14 -9.32 -12.91
C ALA A 75 12.06 -8.57 -11.56
N LYS A 76 13.19 -8.34 -10.89
CA LYS A 76 13.24 -7.50 -9.68
C LYS A 76 12.91 -6.04 -10.00
N ILE A 77 13.51 -5.47 -11.04
CA ILE A 77 13.22 -4.07 -11.44
C ILE A 77 11.73 -3.93 -11.75
N PHE A 78 11.18 -4.90 -12.47
CA PHE A 78 9.78 -4.92 -12.84
C PHE A 78 8.84 -4.96 -11.63
N LEU A 79 9.08 -5.90 -10.71
CA LEU A 79 8.31 -6.02 -9.48
C LEU A 79 8.45 -4.78 -8.57
N LEU A 80 9.62 -4.14 -8.58
CA LEU A 80 9.85 -2.89 -7.85
C LEU A 80 9.01 -1.76 -8.43
N THR A 81 8.94 -1.64 -9.76
CA THR A 81 8.09 -0.65 -10.43
C THR A 81 6.62 -0.88 -10.10
N ASP A 82 6.11 -2.11 -10.15
CA ASP A 82 4.73 -2.44 -9.75
C ASP A 82 4.42 -1.95 -8.33
N TRP A 83 5.28 -2.28 -7.35
CA TRP A 83 5.08 -1.87 -5.96
C TRP A 83 5.23 -0.35 -5.78
N ALA A 84 6.13 0.29 -6.50
CA ALA A 84 6.28 1.74 -6.48
C ALA A 84 5.03 2.44 -7.04
N THR A 85 4.46 1.93 -8.13
CA THR A 85 3.19 2.45 -8.71
C THR A 85 2.03 2.27 -7.74
N ILE A 86 1.91 1.09 -7.09
CA ILE A 86 0.89 0.86 -6.06
C ILE A 86 1.05 1.86 -4.91
N LEU A 87 2.26 2.02 -4.36
CA LEU A 87 2.53 2.96 -3.28
C LEU A 87 2.22 4.41 -3.69
N LEU A 88 2.62 4.82 -4.90
CA LEU A 88 2.34 6.14 -5.43
C LEU A 88 0.83 6.40 -5.50
N GLY A 89 0.05 5.44 -6.02
CA GLY A 89 -1.41 5.55 -6.10
C GLY A 89 -2.06 5.69 -4.73
N ILE A 90 -1.63 4.90 -3.74
CA ILE A 90 -2.14 4.97 -2.37
C ILE A 90 -1.81 6.33 -1.73
N LEU A 91 -0.57 6.79 -1.84
CA LEU A 91 -0.12 8.05 -1.25
C LEU A 91 -0.84 9.24 -1.90
N LEU A 92 -0.91 9.27 -3.23
CA LEU A 92 -1.53 10.35 -3.97
C LEU A 92 -3.04 10.38 -3.75
N GLY A 93 -3.70 9.22 -3.70
CA GLY A 93 -5.12 9.12 -3.38
C GLY A 93 -5.45 9.64 -1.98
N ASN A 94 -4.69 9.22 -0.97
CA ASN A 94 -4.88 9.69 0.40
C ASN A 94 -4.57 11.19 0.57
N CYS A 95 -3.50 11.68 -0.04
CA CYS A 95 -3.15 13.10 -0.01
C CYS A 95 -4.22 13.96 -0.69
N ALA A 96 -4.67 13.57 -1.88
CA ALA A 96 -5.71 14.27 -2.61
C ALA A 96 -7.04 14.26 -1.87
N TYR A 97 -7.38 13.16 -1.18
CA TYR A 97 -8.56 13.10 -0.31
C TYR A 97 -8.49 14.13 0.83
N LEU A 98 -7.36 14.21 1.54
CA LEU A 98 -7.17 15.19 2.62
C LEU A 98 -7.23 16.64 2.10
N MET A 99 -6.72 16.89 0.89
CA MET A 99 -6.78 18.20 0.24
C MET A 99 -8.13 18.51 -0.42
N LYS A 100 -9.12 17.58 -0.35
CA LYS A 100 -10.42 17.68 -1.02
C LYS A 100 -10.29 17.94 -2.53
N ASN A 101 -9.27 17.36 -3.15
CA ASN A 101 -8.97 17.56 -4.56
C ASN A 101 -9.42 16.37 -5.42
N ASN A 102 -10.61 16.49 -6.00
CA ASN A 102 -11.26 15.40 -6.75
C ASN A 102 -10.46 14.94 -7.98
N LEU A 103 -9.77 15.85 -8.68
CA LEU A 103 -8.97 15.51 -9.86
C LEU A 103 -7.81 14.59 -9.48
N TRP A 104 -7.02 15.02 -8.48
CA TRP A 104 -5.89 14.24 -8.01
C TRP A 104 -6.34 12.94 -7.32
N LEU A 105 -7.51 12.92 -6.69
CA LEU A 105 -8.07 11.70 -6.12
C LEU A 105 -8.33 10.65 -7.21
N ILE A 106 -8.96 11.05 -8.32
CA ILE A 106 -9.20 10.17 -9.47
C ILE A 106 -7.88 9.68 -10.07
N ILE A 107 -6.88 10.57 -10.23
CA ILE A 107 -5.55 10.19 -10.71
C ILE A 107 -4.90 9.16 -9.79
N GLY A 108 -4.99 9.35 -8.47
CA GLY A 108 -4.43 8.41 -7.48
C GLY A 108 -5.07 7.04 -7.55
N ILE A 109 -6.40 7.00 -7.66
CA ILE A 109 -7.16 5.75 -7.84
C ILE A 109 -6.76 5.06 -9.15
N ALA A 110 -6.65 5.82 -10.26
CA ALA A 110 -6.26 5.26 -11.55
C ALA A 110 -4.85 4.65 -11.53
N ILE A 111 -3.88 5.33 -10.90
CA ILE A 111 -2.51 4.83 -10.70
C ILE A 111 -2.52 3.57 -9.84
N PHE A 112 -3.28 3.55 -8.74
CA PHE A 112 -3.39 2.37 -7.88
C PHE A 112 -3.94 1.16 -8.65
N ILE A 113 -5.04 1.34 -9.38
CA ILE A 113 -5.63 0.27 -10.21
C ILE A 113 -4.63 -0.21 -11.26
N ALA A 114 -3.94 0.70 -11.95
CA ALA A 114 -2.93 0.35 -12.94
C ALA A 114 -1.79 -0.49 -12.34
N GLY A 115 -1.31 -0.14 -11.14
CA GLY A 115 -0.28 -0.90 -10.42
C GLY A 115 -0.76 -2.27 -9.92
N CYS A 116 -2.07 -2.46 -9.74
CA CYS A 116 -2.65 -3.75 -9.37
C CYS A 116 -2.79 -4.71 -10.56
N ILE A 117 -2.73 -4.23 -11.81
CA ILE A 117 -2.82 -5.08 -13.00
C ILE A 117 -1.48 -5.81 -13.19
N PRO A 118 -1.44 -7.15 -13.13
CA PRO A 118 -0.22 -7.88 -13.39
C PRO A 118 0.18 -7.68 -14.85
N ILE A 119 1.36 -7.11 -15.09
CA ILE A 119 1.87 -7.01 -16.45
C ILE A 119 2.25 -8.43 -16.87
N LYS A 120 1.59 -8.91 -17.93
CA LYS A 120 1.79 -10.28 -18.42
C LYS A 120 3.26 -10.43 -18.83
N ASP A 121 3.98 -11.32 -18.15
CA ASP A 121 5.21 -11.87 -18.70
C ASP A 121 4.88 -12.42 -20.10
N LYS A 122 5.59 -11.94 -21.12
CA LYS A 122 5.54 -12.55 -22.45
C LYS A 122 5.95 -14.00 -22.27
N LYS A 123 5.05 -14.92 -22.64
CA LYS A 123 5.33 -16.35 -22.74
C LYS A 123 6.56 -16.59 -23.60
#